data_AF-A0A8T5XUH9-F1
#
_entry.id   AF-A0A8T5XUH9-F1
#
_cell.length_a   1.000
_cell.length_b   1.000
_cell.length_c   1.000
_cell.angle_alpha   90.00
_cell.angle_beta   90.00
_cell.angle_gamma   90.00
#
_symmetry.space_group_name_H-M   'P 1'
#
loop_
_entity.id
_entity.type
_entity.pdbx_description
1 polymer ?
#
loop_
_entity_poly.entity_id
_entity_poly.type
_entity_poly.pdbx_seq_one_letter_code
_entity_poly.pdbx_strand_id
1 'polypeptide(L)'
;MSFLDQDINIIINKANESDKKTIKAYLTMLKNPKSVGEFINIFKKAVNKNTSKQMLGFKIIERSNEPNFFPYVLDTIKDLDNNIQVQTAFKSLRILPKDIENINKYIPTIIKLIDKIRDREVIYHGVCLLYRAVKKHPNLKETIKSYNITLTEDEGHKLLRRFDIQEKWATKNHRGKTKPGYIQSMDDFISFSQNFISY
;
A
#
# COMPACT_ATOMS: atom_id res chain seq x y z
N MET A 1 4.87 -6.82 25.36
CA MET A 1 6.04 -6.72 24.46
C MET A 1 5.58 -6.00 23.20
N SER A 2 6.24 -4.89 22.80
CA SER A 2 5.79 -4.11 21.64
C SER A 2 6.15 -4.84 20.33
N PHE A 3 5.47 -4.51 19.22
CA PHE A 3 5.81 -5.08 17.91
C PHE A 3 7.27 -4.83 17.50
N LEU A 4 7.83 -3.68 17.88
CA LEU A 4 9.20 -3.29 17.53
C LEU A 4 10.26 -4.12 18.26
N ASP A 5 9.93 -4.61 19.47
CA ASP A 5 10.84 -5.41 20.30
C ASP A 5 10.88 -6.88 19.87
N GLN A 6 10.00 -7.29 18.97
CA GLN A 6 9.94 -8.68 18.51
C GLN A 6 11.17 -9.03 17.66
N ASP A 7 11.62 -10.26 17.82
CA ASP A 7 12.65 -10.86 16.96
C ASP A 7 12.20 -10.85 15.50
N ILE A 8 13.13 -10.55 14.60
CA ILE A 8 12.86 -10.43 13.15
C ILE A 8 12.22 -11.70 12.55
N ASN A 9 12.45 -12.87 13.15
CA ASN A 9 11.91 -14.14 12.68
C ASN A 9 10.38 -14.19 12.75
N ILE A 10 9.71 -13.32 13.51
CA ILE A 10 8.25 -13.19 13.48
C ILE A 10 7.73 -12.91 12.06
N ILE A 11 8.47 -12.11 11.27
CA ILE A 11 8.15 -11.74 9.89
C ILE A 11 8.20 -12.98 8.99
N ILE A 12 9.20 -13.84 9.19
CA ILE A 12 9.37 -15.07 8.42
C ILE A 12 8.28 -16.08 8.82
N ASN A 13 8.00 -16.21 10.11
CA ASN A 13 7.05 -17.19 10.64
C ASN A 13 5.61 -16.91 10.20
N LYS A 14 5.24 -15.64 10.03
CA LYS A 14 3.91 -15.23 9.53
C LYS A 14 3.76 -15.28 8.00
N ALA A 15 4.87 -15.29 7.27
CA ALA A 15 4.84 -15.31 5.82
C ALA A 15 4.36 -16.67 5.26
N ASN A 16 3.78 -16.63 4.06
CA ASN A 16 3.48 -17.85 3.30
C ASN A 16 4.76 -18.64 3.01
N GLU A 17 4.68 -19.97 2.94
CA GLU A 17 5.85 -20.83 2.63
C GLU A 17 6.59 -20.39 1.37
N SER A 18 5.86 -20.03 0.32
CA SER A 18 6.42 -19.54 -0.96
C SER A 18 7.25 -18.25 -0.82
N ASP A 19 7.01 -17.46 0.22
CA ASP A 19 7.63 -16.16 0.44
C ASP A 19 8.81 -16.21 1.43
N LYS A 20 8.89 -17.23 2.29
CA LYS A 20 9.91 -17.32 3.36
C LYS A 20 11.34 -17.25 2.84
N LYS A 21 11.66 -17.97 1.75
CA LYS A 21 13.00 -17.95 1.13
C LYS A 21 13.39 -16.56 0.65
N THR A 22 12.46 -15.87 0.00
CA THR A 22 12.69 -14.50 -0.52
C THR A 22 12.85 -13.50 0.61
N ILE A 23 12.03 -13.56 1.66
CA ILE A 23 12.15 -12.69 2.84
C ILE A 23 13.51 -12.88 3.51
N LYS A 24 13.94 -14.13 3.74
CA LYS A 24 15.27 -14.43 4.29
C LYS A 24 16.39 -13.80 3.48
N ALA A 25 16.37 -13.96 2.14
CA ALA A 25 17.37 -13.37 1.27
C ALA A 25 17.42 -11.84 1.39
N TYR A 26 16.27 -11.18 1.41
CA TYR A 26 16.20 -9.72 1.57
C TYR A 26 16.67 -9.25 2.95
N LEU A 27 16.36 -9.99 4.02
CA LEU A 27 16.91 -9.69 5.36
C LEU A 27 18.44 -9.79 5.38
N THR A 28 19.03 -10.79 4.72
CA THR A 28 20.49 -10.89 4.54
C THR A 28 21.06 -9.68 3.80
N MET A 29 20.41 -9.23 2.72
CA MET A 29 20.83 -8.02 1.99
C MET A 29 20.68 -6.74 2.82
N LEU A 30 19.81 -6.75 3.83
CA LEU A 30 19.67 -5.68 4.83
C LEU A 30 20.59 -5.86 6.04
N LYS A 31 21.57 -6.78 5.97
CA LYS A 31 22.54 -7.10 7.03
C LYS A 31 21.91 -7.71 8.30
N ASN A 32 20.88 -8.55 8.14
CA ASN A 32 20.27 -9.33 9.20
C ASN A 32 19.88 -8.51 10.44
N PRO A 33 18.91 -7.58 10.33
CA PRO A 33 18.38 -6.89 11.50
C PRO A 33 17.88 -7.90 12.54
N LYS A 34 18.18 -7.68 13.82
CA LYS A 34 17.83 -8.60 14.91
C LYS A 34 16.37 -8.46 15.33
N SER A 35 15.84 -7.24 15.29
CA SER A 35 14.46 -6.93 15.68
C SER A 35 13.67 -6.28 14.55
N VAL A 36 12.34 -6.31 14.68
CA VAL A 36 11.44 -5.55 13.82
C VAL A 36 11.77 -4.05 13.87
N GLY A 37 12.12 -3.51 15.03
CA GLY A 37 12.53 -2.11 15.20
C GLY A 37 13.79 -1.75 14.39
N GLU A 38 14.81 -2.61 14.39
CA GLU A 38 16.00 -2.42 13.57
C GLU A 38 15.66 -2.43 12.07
N PHE A 39 14.81 -3.36 11.63
CA PHE A 39 14.32 -3.42 10.25
C PHE A 39 13.58 -2.13 9.85
N ILE A 40 12.66 -1.65 10.68
CA ILE A 40 11.92 -0.41 10.44
C ILE A 40 12.86 0.79 10.33
N ASN A 41 13.89 0.86 11.17
CA ASN A 41 14.88 1.94 11.12
C ASN A 41 15.70 1.90 9.82
N ILE A 42 16.10 0.71 9.37
CA ILE A 42 16.78 0.53 8.07
C ILE A 42 15.87 0.95 6.93
N PHE A 43 14.61 0.51 6.95
CA PHE A 43 13.62 0.85 5.95
C PHE A 43 13.36 2.37 5.87
N LYS A 44 13.08 3.03 7.01
CA LYS A 44 12.91 4.49 7.10
C LYS A 44 14.09 5.25 6.53
N LYS A 45 15.31 4.90 6.96
CA LYS A 45 16.53 5.52 6.43
C LYS A 45 16.67 5.32 4.93
N ALA A 46 16.33 4.14 4.42
CA ALA A 46 16.43 3.82 3.01
C ALA A 46 15.42 4.59 2.16
N VAL A 47 14.18 4.77 2.65
CA VAL A 47 13.14 5.57 2.00
C VAL A 47 13.53 7.04 1.98
N ASN A 48 13.93 7.61 3.13
CA ASN A 48 14.30 9.02 3.24
C ASN A 48 15.54 9.37 2.41
N LYS A 49 16.49 8.44 2.27
CA LYS A 49 17.69 8.61 1.43
C LYS A 49 17.48 8.14 -0.01
N ASN A 50 16.27 7.70 -0.37
CA ASN A 50 15.91 7.15 -1.67
C ASN A 50 16.91 6.09 -2.21
N THR A 51 17.36 5.17 -1.35
CA THR A 51 18.31 4.11 -1.73
C THR A 51 17.59 2.87 -2.23
N SER A 52 18.28 2.00 -2.98
CA SER A 52 17.72 0.73 -3.48
C SER A 52 17.19 -0.20 -2.37
N LYS A 53 17.71 -0.08 -1.14
CA LYS A 53 17.26 -0.86 0.04
C LYS A 53 15.79 -0.65 0.38
N GLN A 54 15.19 0.47 -0.01
CA GLN A 54 13.77 0.72 0.23
C GLN A 54 12.89 -0.34 -0.44
N MET A 55 13.27 -0.80 -1.64
CA MET A 55 12.52 -1.80 -2.38
C MET A 55 12.57 -3.16 -1.68
N LEU A 56 13.71 -3.51 -1.09
CA LEU A 56 13.83 -4.71 -0.25
C LEU A 56 12.88 -4.63 0.95
N GLY A 57 12.84 -3.48 1.62
CA GLY A 57 11.93 -3.23 2.74
C GLY A 57 10.46 -3.37 2.33
N PHE A 58 10.05 -2.69 1.25
CA PHE A 58 8.70 -2.78 0.71
C PHE A 58 8.30 -4.21 0.34
N LYS A 59 9.22 -5.00 -0.22
CA LYS A 59 8.95 -6.41 -0.58
C LYS A 59 8.87 -7.33 0.63
N ILE A 60 9.67 -7.10 1.67
CA ILE A 60 9.54 -7.83 2.95
C ILE A 60 8.17 -7.54 3.55
N ILE A 61 7.77 -6.27 3.63
CA ILE A 61 6.47 -5.86 4.18
C ILE A 61 5.32 -6.52 3.40
N GLU A 62 5.32 -6.42 2.07
CA GLU A 62 4.29 -7.00 1.18
C GLU A 62 4.08 -8.51 1.39
N ARG A 63 5.15 -9.23 1.73
CA ARG A 63 5.20 -10.70 1.79
C ARG A 63 5.10 -11.28 3.20
N SER A 64 5.33 -10.47 4.23
CA SER A 64 5.38 -10.89 5.64
C SER A 64 4.04 -11.37 6.22
N ASN A 65 2.92 -11.04 5.58
CA ASN A 65 1.57 -11.14 6.14
C ASN A 65 1.40 -10.48 7.53
N GLU A 66 2.24 -9.51 7.88
CA GLU A 66 2.22 -8.86 9.19
C GLU A 66 1.43 -7.53 9.13
N PRO A 67 0.20 -7.47 9.67
CA PRO A 67 -0.60 -6.24 9.66
C PRO A 67 0.02 -5.08 10.44
N ASN A 68 0.87 -5.37 11.45
CA ASN A 68 1.42 -4.35 12.32
C ASN A 68 2.40 -3.39 11.61
N PHE A 69 2.83 -3.70 10.37
CA PHE A 69 3.61 -2.78 9.55
C PHE A 69 2.85 -1.53 9.09
N PHE A 70 1.52 -1.59 9.06
CA PHE A 70 0.66 -0.54 8.51
C PHE A 70 0.98 0.89 9.01
N PRO A 71 0.96 1.17 10.34
CA PRO A 71 1.27 2.51 10.84
C PRO A 71 2.69 2.95 10.49
N TYR A 72 3.67 2.05 10.59
CA TYR A 72 5.07 2.37 10.34
C TYR A 72 5.35 2.72 8.88
N VAL A 73 4.70 2.06 7.93
CA VAL A 73 4.83 2.40 6.51
C VAL A 73 4.23 3.76 6.23
N LEU A 74 3.02 4.02 6.70
CA LEU A 74 2.35 5.30 6.46
C LEU A 74 3.09 6.47 7.13
N ASP A 75 3.60 6.29 8.35
CA ASP A 75 4.46 7.27 9.01
C ASP A 75 5.78 7.52 8.26
N THR A 76 6.28 6.53 7.54
CA THR A 76 7.52 6.67 6.76
C THR A 76 7.29 7.49 5.49
N ILE A 77 6.10 7.41 4.89
CA ILE A 77 5.81 8.06 3.60
C ILE A 77 5.00 9.35 3.69
N LYS A 78 4.42 9.68 4.84
CA LYS A 78 3.42 10.76 5.00
C LYS A 78 3.88 12.15 4.53
N ASP A 79 5.18 12.40 4.51
CA ASP A 79 5.77 13.69 4.13
C ASP A 79 6.51 13.63 2.78
N LEU A 80 6.43 12.50 2.06
CA LEU A 80 7.10 12.35 0.76
C LEU A 80 6.31 13.00 -0.38
N ASP A 81 7.06 13.39 -1.41
CA ASP A 81 6.54 13.88 -2.70
C ASP A 81 6.76 12.88 -3.85
N ASN A 82 7.54 11.83 -3.61
CA ASN A 82 7.92 10.88 -4.64
C ASN A 82 6.76 9.90 -4.94
N ASN A 83 6.14 10.05 -6.11
CA ASN A 83 5.04 9.21 -6.57
C ASN A 83 5.38 7.70 -6.59
N ILE A 84 6.60 7.32 -7.00
CA ILE A 84 7.05 5.92 -7.05
C ILE A 84 7.10 5.32 -5.63
N GLN A 85 7.63 6.05 -4.66
CA GLN A 85 7.71 5.57 -3.27
C GLN A 85 6.33 5.43 -2.65
N VAL A 86 5.45 6.42 -2.84
CA VAL A 86 4.09 6.42 -2.28
C VAL A 86 3.24 5.32 -2.91
N GLN A 87 3.22 5.18 -4.24
CA GLN A 87 2.47 4.10 -4.89
C GLN A 87 2.98 2.71 -4.46
N THR A 88 4.30 2.56 -4.26
CA THR A 88 4.91 1.29 -3.83
C THR A 88 4.50 0.96 -2.41
N ALA A 89 4.47 1.96 -1.52
CA ALA A 89 4.01 1.79 -0.16
C ALA A 89 2.55 1.35 -0.09
N PHE A 90 1.65 1.99 -0.84
CA PHE A 90 0.25 1.58 -0.92
C PHE A 90 0.09 0.14 -1.45
N LYS A 91 0.87 -0.24 -2.48
CA LYS A 91 0.93 -1.63 -2.99
C LYS A 91 1.40 -2.61 -1.90
N SER A 92 2.44 -2.26 -1.15
CA SER A 92 3.05 -3.12 -0.13
C SER A 92 2.16 -3.35 1.09
N LEU A 93 1.23 -2.44 1.39
CA LEU A 93 0.27 -2.59 2.48
C LEU A 93 -0.86 -3.56 2.12
N ARG A 94 -0.51 -4.81 1.79
CA ARG A 94 -1.43 -5.87 1.37
C ARG A 94 -2.32 -6.35 2.52
N ILE A 95 -1.76 -6.48 3.71
CA ILE A 95 -2.46 -6.96 4.90
C ILE A 95 -2.78 -5.76 5.79
N LEU A 96 -4.06 -5.62 6.15
CA LEU A 96 -4.56 -4.53 6.98
C LEU A 96 -4.63 -4.95 8.46
N PRO A 97 -4.41 -4.02 9.41
CA PRO A 97 -4.71 -4.21 10.84
C PRO A 97 -6.10 -4.78 11.08
N LYS A 98 -6.26 -5.63 12.10
CA LYS A 98 -7.60 -6.07 12.55
C LYS A 98 -8.34 -4.97 13.30
N ASP A 99 -7.57 -4.11 13.97
CA ASP A 99 -8.08 -2.98 14.71
C ASP A 99 -8.45 -1.84 13.74
N ILE A 100 -9.72 -1.45 13.78
CA ILE A 100 -10.29 -0.39 12.96
C ILE A 100 -9.72 0.98 13.33
N GLU A 101 -9.40 1.23 14.61
CA GLU A 101 -8.90 2.53 15.07
C GLU A 101 -7.56 2.86 14.42
N ASN A 102 -6.69 1.86 14.35
CA ASN A 102 -5.41 1.95 13.64
C ASN A 102 -5.57 2.28 12.16
N ILE A 103 -6.63 1.81 11.49
CA ILE A 103 -6.86 2.16 10.08
C ILE A 103 -7.46 3.57 9.98
N ASN A 104 -8.49 3.84 10.78
CA ASN A 104 -9.22 5.10 10.78
C ASN A 104 -8.29 6.30 11.00
N LYS A 105 -7.33 6.17 11.94
CA LYS A 105 -6.31 7.18 12.23
C LYS A 105 -5.48 7.60 11.01
N TYR A 106 -5.24 6.69 10.06
CA TYR A 106 -4.37 6.94 8.91
C TYR A 106 -5.13 7.16 7.59
N ILE A 107 -6.46 7.08 7.56
CA ILE A 107 -7.25 7.52 6.40
C ILE A 107 -6.89 8.96 5.98
N PRO A 108 -6.82 9.97 6.89
CA PRO A 108 -6.43 11.32 6.50
C PRO A 108 -5.06 11.37 5.82
N THR A 109 -4.09 10.57 6.29
CA THR A 109 -2.75 10.50 5.68
C THR A 109 -2.80 9.93 4.26
N ILE A 110 -3.59 8.87 4.03
CA ILE A 110 -3.74 8.28 2.70
C ILE A 110 -4.40 9.29 1.74
N ILE A 111 -5.50 9.93 2.18
CA ILE A 111 -6.21 10.94 1.39
C ILE A 111 -5.30 12.11 1.06
N LYS A 112 -4.56 12.65 2.05
CA LYS A 112 -3.61 13.75 1.85
C LYS A 112 -2.54 13.39 0.82
N LEU A 113 -1.99 12.19 0.85
CA LEU A 113 -0.99 11.74 -0.12
C LEU A 113 -1.56 11.62 -1.54
N ILE A 114 -2.81 11.16 -1.67
CA ILE A 114 -3.51 11.12 -2.97
C ILE A 114 -3.68 12.54 -3.52
N ASP A 115 -4.25 13.44 -2.71
CA ASP A 115 -4.56 14.82 -3.10
C ASP A 115 -3.30 15.66 -3.38
N LYS A 116 -2.22 15.44 -2.61
CA LYS A 116 -0.95 16.15 -2.78
C LYS A 116 -0.22 15.76 -4.06
N ILE A 117 -0.19 14.46 -4.39
CA ILE A 117 0.67 13.96 -5.49
C ILE A 117 -0.09 13.89 -6.82
N ARG A 118 -1.38 13.55 -6.79
CA ARG A 118 -2.28 13.46 -7.97
C ARG A 118 -1.76 12.62 -9.15
N ASP A 119 -0.74 11.80 -8.92
CA ASP A 119 -0.25 10.84 -9.88
C ASP A 119 -1.24 9.67 -10.01
N ARG A 120 -1.50 9.25 -11.25
CA ARG A 120 -2.41 8.15 -11.56
C ARG A 120 -2.18 6.89 -10.73
N GLU A 121 -0.92 6.47 -10.56
CA GLU A 121 -0.60 5.26 -9.82
C GLU A 121 -0.82 5.46 -8.32
N VAL A 122 -0.51 6.65 -7.80
CA VAL A 122 -0.77 6.99 -6.40
C VAL A 122 -2.28 6.98 -6.13
N ILE A 123 -3.08 7.63 -6.98
CA ILE A 123 -4.54 7.66 -6.83
C ILE A 123 -5.09 6.23 -6.85
N TYR A 124 -4.78 5.44 -7.89
CA TYR A 124 -5.33 4.09 -8.01
C TYR A 124 -4.96 3.20 -6.82
N HIS A 125 -3.69 3.18 -6.41
CA HIS A 125 -3.26 2.31 -5.32
C HIS A 125 -3.74 2.79 -3.95
N GLY A 126 -3.90 4.10 -3.76
CA GLY A 126 -4.52 4.70 -2.59
C GLY A 126 -6.01 4.35 -2.49
N VAL A 127 -6.77 4.52 -3.58
CA VAL A 127 -8.18 4.11 -3.67
C VAL A 127 -8.32 2.60 -3.42
N CYS A 128 -7.46 1.76 -4.01
CA CYS A 128 -7.44 0.32 -3.75
C CYS A 128 -7.15 -0.04 -2.29
N LEU A 129 -6.31 0.75 -1.59
CA LEU A 129 -6.03 0.56 -0.17
C LEU A 129 -7.27 0.91 0.67
N LEU A 130 -7.91 2.04 0.39
CA LEU A 130 -9.14 2.48 1.07
C LEU A 130 -10.31 1.53 0.81
N TYR A 131 -10.47 1.03 -0.42
CA TYR A 131 -11.50 0.05 -0.76
C TYR A 131 -11.38 -1.21 0.08
N ARG A 132 -10.16 -1.73 0.25
CA ARG A 132 -9.91 -2.88 1.12
C ARG A 132 -10.19 -2.58 2.58
N ALA A 133 -9.85 -1.38 3.04
CA ALA A 133 -10.15 -0.95 4.40
C ALA A 133 -11.66 -0.95 4.65
N VAL A 134 -12.46 -0.38 3.74
CA VAL A 134 -13.92 -0.39 3.83
C VAL A 134 -14.50 -1.79 3.70
N LYS A 135 -14.02 -2.61 2.76
CA LYS A 135 -14.49 -3.99 2.61
C LYS A 135 -14.25 -4.82 3.88
N LYS A 136 -13.15 -4.57 4.58
CA LYS A 136 -12.83 -5.21 5.86
C LYS A 136 -13.59 -4.60 7.04
N HIS A 137 -13.80 -3.29 7.03
CA HIS A 137 -14.44 -2.50 8.08
C HIS A 137 -15.42 -1.49 7.46
N PRO A 138 -16.67 -1.89 7.15
CA PRO A 138 -17.63 -1.06 6.41
C PRO A 138 -17.90 0.31 7.02
N ASN A 139 -17.78 0.44 8.35
CA ASN A 139 -17.98 1.68 9.09
C ASN A 139 -17.01 2.80 8.69
N LEU A 140 -15.86 2.46 8.09
CA LEU A 140 -14.90 3.44 7.58
C LEU A 140 -15.43 4.22 6.36
N LYS A 141 -16.51 3.77 5.72
CA LYS A 141 -17.10 4.45 4.56
C LYS A 141 -17.51 5.88 4.89
N GLU A 142 -18.12 6.11 6.06
CA GLU A 142 -18.54 7.44 6.48
C GLU A 142 -17.35 8.37 6.76
N THR A 143 -16.27 7.84 7.35
CA THR A 143 -15.02 8.59 7.48
C THR A 143 -14.50 9.04 6.11
N ILE A 144 -14.48 8.15 5.13
CA ILE A 144 -13.96 8.46 3.78
C ILE A 144 -14.81 9.53 3.08
N LYS A 145 -16.14 9.46 3.19
CA LYS A 145 -17.07 10.44 2.61
C LYS A 145 -16.92 11.86 3.14
N SER A 146 -16.32 12.03 4.32
CA SER A 146 -16.05 13.35 4.88
C SER A 146 -14.92 14.11 4.14
N TYR A 147 -14.21 13.45 3.23
CA TYR A 147 -13.16 14.04 2.42
C TYR A 147 -13.64 14.29 1.00
N ASN A 148 -13.01 15.27 0.33
CA ASN A 148 -13.26 15.56 -1.07
C ASN A 148 -11.93 15.89 -1.76
N ILE A 149 -11.63 15.16 -2.83
CA ILE A 149 -10.52 15.42 -3.76
C ILE A 149 -11.16 15.77 -5.10
N THR A 150 -10.84 16.94 -5.64
CA THR A 150 -11.29 17.32 -6.99
C THR A 150 -10.14 17.13 -7.97
N LEU A 151 -10.33 16.20 -8.90
CA LEU A 151 -9.43 16.01 -10.03
C LEU A 151 -9.80 16.97 -11.16
N THR A 152 -8.81 17.34 -11.94
CA THR A 152 -9.01 17.96 -13.24
C THR A 152 -9.44 16.92 -14.27
N GLU A 153 -10.05 17.36 -15.37
CA GLU A 153 -10.46 16.49 -16.47
C GLU A 153 -9.28 15.65 -17.02
N ASP A 154 -8.09 16.25 -17.15
CA ASP A 154 -6.88 15.55 -17.61
C ASP A 154 -6.41 14.48 -16.60
N GLU A 155 -6.44 14.77 -15.30
CA GLU A 155 -6.12 13.79 -14.25
C GLU A 155 -7.13 12.63 -14.23
N GLY A 156 -8.43 12.96 -14.36
CA GLY A 156 -9.51 11.98 -14.49
C GLY A 156 -9.31 11.08 -15.70
N HIS A 157 -9.09 11.64 -16.89
CA HIS A 157 -8.85 10.89 -18.12
C HIS A 157 -7.60 10.00 -18.03
N LYS A 158 -6.48 10.51 -17.48
CA LYS A 158 -5.27 9.72 -17.26
C LYS A 158 -5.51 8.55 -16.32
N LEU A 159 -6.32 8.76 -15.28
CA LEU A 159 -6.70 7.73 -14.32
C LEU A 159 -7.53 6.62 -14.95
N LEU A 160 -8.55 6.97 -15.72
CA LEU A 160 -9.45 6.01 -16.35
C LEU A 160 -8.76 5.18 -17.44
N ARG A 161 -7.86 5.78 -18.24
CA ARG A 161 -7.05 5.06 -19.23
C ARG A 161 -6.21 3.91 -18.65
N ARG A 162 -5.98 3.89 -17.34
CA ARG A 162 -5.33 2.75 -16.67
C ARG A 162 -6.13 1.46 -16.84
N PHE A 163 -7.45 1.54 -16.79
CA PHE A 163 -8.33 0.37 -16.86
C PHE A 163 -8.37 -0.23 -18.25
N ASP A 164 -8.29 0.59 -19.30
CA ASP A 164 -8.12 0.13 -20.69
C ASP A 164 -6.85 -0.73 -20.86
N ILE A 165 -5.79 -0.39 -20.13
CA ILE A 165 -4.55 -1.19 -20.10
C ILE A 165 -4.77 -2.43 -19.24
N GLN A 166 -5.41 -2.33 -18.09
CA GLN A 166 -5.64 -3.48 -17.20
C GLN A 166 -6.52 -4.57 -17.84
N GLU A 167 -7.56 -4.20 -18.59
CA GLU A 167 -8.41 -5.13 -19.35
C GLU A 167 -7.63 -5.87 -20.45
N LYS A 168 -6.74 -5.16 -21.18
CA LYS A 168 -5.87 -5.79 -22.19
C LYS A 168 -4.96 -6.87 -21.59
N TRP A 169 -4.52 -6.68 -20.35
CA TRP A 169 -3.61 -7.60 -19.64
C TRP A 169 -4.34 -8.73 -18.90
N ALA A 170 -5.67 -8.64 -18.75
CA ALA A 170 -6.53 -9.69 -18.22
C ALA A 170 -6.99 -10.72 -19.27
N THR A 171 -6.60 -10.56 -20.54
CA THR A 171 -6.91 -11.52 -21.61
C THR A 171 -6.33 -12.91 -21.33
N LYS A 172 -7.10 -13.95 -21.70
CA LYS A 172 -7.00 -15.36 -21.25
C LYS A 172 -5.60 -16.00 -21.28
N ASN A 173 -4.66 -15.43 -22.05
CA ASN A 173 -3.33 -15.96 -22.35
C ASN A 173 -2.13 -15.16 -21.78
N HIS A 174 -2.34 -14.11 -20.97
CA HIS A 174 -1.22 -13.33 -20.45
C HIS A 174 -0.55 -13.96 -19.21
N ARG A 175 0.80 -14.05 -19.21
CA ARG A 175 1.65 -14.70 -18.18
C ARG A 175 1.64 -14.04 -16.78
N GLY A 176 0.75 -13.07 -16.55
CA GLY A 176 0.66 -12.26 -15.32
C GLY A 176 -0.52 -12.58 -14.41
N LYS A 177 -1.12 -13.78 -14.48
CA LYS A 177 -2.27 -14.23 -13.64
C LYS A 177 -1.95 -14.35 -12.14
N THR A 178 -1.41 -13.31 -11.52
CA THR A 178 -1.36 -13.23 -10.05
C THR A 178 -1.88 -11.89 -9.58
N LYS A 179 -3.08 -11.98 -9.01
CA LYS A 179 -3.82 -10.97 -8.24
C LYS A 179 -4.63 -10.01 -9.12
N PRO A 180 -5.96 -10.26 -9.30
CA PRO A 180 -6.84 -9.17 -9.66
C PRO A 180 -6.54 -7.99 -8.73
N GLY A 181 -6.46 -6.78 -9.29
CA GLY A 181 -6.65 -5.58 -8.48
C GLY A 181 -7.89 -5.81 -7.61
N TYR A 182 -7.85 -5.37 -6.36
CA TYR A 182 -8.94 -5.63 -5.42
C TYR A 182 -10.29 -5.09 -5.92
N ILE A 183 -10.25 -4.15 -6.84
CA ILE A 183 -11.35 -3.61 -7.63
C ILE A 183 -11.28 -4.26 -9.03
N GLN A 184 -12.36 -4.92 -9.44
CA GLN A 184 -12.36 -5.84 -10.60
C GLN A 184 -12.66 -5.15 -11.93
N SER A 185 -13.39 -4.04 -11.89
CA SER A 185 -13.78 -3.26 -13.07
C SER A 185 -13.48 -1.78 -12.87
N MET A 186 -13.46 -1.03 -13.98
CA MET A 186 -13.43 0.43 -13.93
C MET A 186 -14.66 0.99 -13.20
N ASP A 187 -15.83 0.39 -13.40
CA ASP A 187 -17.08 0.83 -12.78
C ASP A 187 -17.04 0.70 -11.25
N ASP A 188 -16.52 -0.42 -10.74
CA ASP A 188 -16.33 -0.61 -9.29
C ASP A 188 -15.36 0.44 -8.72
N PHE A 189 -14.33 0.79 -9.51
CA PHE A 189 -13.36 1.81 -9.11
C PHE A 189 -14.01 3.17 -9.00
N ILE A 190 -14.72 3.60 -10.05
CA ILE A 190 -15.40 4.88 -10.12
C ILE A 190 -16.46 4.96 -9.02
N SER A 191 -17.30 3.94 -8.89
CA SER A 191 -18.36 3.88 -7.88
C SER A 191 -17.81 4.01 -6.46
N PHE A 192 -16.66 3.37 -6.18
CA PHE A 192 -16.02 3.52 -4.88
C PHE A 192 -15.31 4.87 -4.71
N SER A 193 -14.54 5.33 -5.70
CA SER A 193 -13.77 6.58 -5.61
C SER A 193 -14.69 7.80 -5.51
N GLN A 194 -15.87 7.79 -6.13
CA GLN A 194 -16.88 8.85 -6.03
C GLN A 194 -17.37 9.14 -4.60
N ASN A 195 -17.06 8.27 -3.63
CA ASN A 195 -17.31 8.59 -2.23
C ASN A 195 -16.44 9.75 -1.73
N PHE A 196 -15.31 10.06 -2.37
CA PHE A 196 -14.36 11.09 -1.92
C PHE A 196 -13.56 11.75 -3.04
N ILE A 197 -13.77 11.37 -4.31
CA ILE A 197 -13.13 11.95 -5.49
C ILE A 197 -14.21 12.45 -6.44
N SER A 198 -14.14 13.73 -6.79
CA SER A 198 -14.89 14.36 -7.87
C SER A 198 -14.01 14.39 -9.13
N TYR A 199 -14.60 14.01 -10.27
CA TYR A 199 -13.95 13.93 -11.58
C TYR A 199 -14.27 15.15 -12.44
#